data_AF-A0A0E3Z3H0-F1
#
_entry.id   AF-A0A0E3Z3H0-F1
#
_cell.length_a   1.000
_cell.length_b   1.000
_cell.length_c   1.000
_cell.angle_alpha   90.00
_cell.angle_beta   90.00
_cell.angle_gamma   90.00
#
_symmetry.space_group_name_H-M   'P 1'
#
loop_
_entity.id
_entity.type
_entity.pdbx_description
1 polymer ?
#
loop_
_entity_poly.entity_id
_entity_poly.type
_entity_poly.pdbx_seq_one_letter_code
_entity_poly.pdbx_strand_id
1 'polypeptide(L)'
;MPARRFRTARLLACLVLLAGAAACTPAPGDRPASADPQTADVAKGAVASGRYPDLFAEAGYPRAEVEAKIEAAFRQLFHGDASEQTVYYESGANEYGPMAYIHDVNSDDVRSEGMSYGMMIAVQLDRKREFDAIWNWALTHMYRDDRTHPAHGYFAWSVRTDGVPIDEMPAPDGEEYFITALYFAAERWGDGEGRYDYRAQAERLLTDVLHRERITGPTNRGEMTAVNLFDHDAKMVRFTPDVVNAAHTDASYHLPAFYEIWARIGPEADRGFWREAAQVSRDYFAKAAHPDTALTPDYGNFDGTPWAAPWRPDAVDFRYDAWRSAMNWSVDWSWWAADPRQVEMSNRLQAFFAAQGMDDYQSLYTLDGKPLGGGHTTGLVATNAVASLAADHPRRLDFVRALWEQPVPSGTSRYYDGMLYLMALLHCSGDFRAWLPEAEDGSGETQ
;
A
#
# COMPACT_ATOMS: atom_id res chain seq x y z
N MET A 1 -0.67 31.15 -56.00
CA MET A 1 -1.42 31.66 -57.17
C MET A 1 -1.33 30.67 -58.32
N PRO A 2 -2.44 30.05 -58.71
CA PRO A 2 -2.71 29.81 -60.13
C PRO A 2 -4.11 30.36 -60.48
N ALA A 3 -4.24 31.34 -61.38
CA ALA A 3 -4.28 31.21 -62.83
C ALA A 3 -5.53 30.50 -63.38
N ARG A 4 -6.53 31.33 -63.75
CA ARG A 4 -7.46 31.26 -64.91
C ARG A 4 -8.36 30.02 -65.09
N ARG A 5 -9.60 30.12 -65.58
CA ARG A 5 -10.69 31.14 -65.69
C ARG A 5 -11.84 30.41 -66.43
N PHE A 6 -13.05 30.96 -66.34
CA PHE A 6 -14.29 30.74 -67.15
C PHE A 6 -15.20 29.56 -66.73
N ARG A 7 -16.37 29.83 -66.12
CA ARG A 7 -17.71 30.19 -66.70
C ARG A 7 -18.33 28.96 -67.42
N THR A 8 -19.57 28.53 -67.21
CA THR A 8 -20.85 29.26 -67.04
C THR A 8 -22.00 28.26 -66.83
N ALA A 9 -23.09 28.67 -66.13
CA ALA A 9 -24.55 28.44 -66.42
C ALA A 9 -25.07 27.00 -66.66
N ARG A 10 -26.29 26.55 -66.32
CA ARG A 10 -27.58 27.13 -65.88
C ARG A 10 -28.58 25.97 -65.67
N LEU A 11 -29.58 26.20 -64.82
CA LEU A 11 -30.99 25.74 -64.80
C LEU A 11 -31.31 24.21 -64.77
N LEU A 12 -32.02 23.69 -63.77
CA LEU A 12 -33.47 23.82 -63.41
C LEU A 12 -34.34 22.78 -64.13
N ALA A 13 -34.91 21.83 -63.37
CA ALA A 13 -36.21 21.21 -63.66
C ALA A 13 -36.72 20.42 -62.43
N CYS A 14 -37.85 20.85 -61.89
CA CYS A 14 -38.72 20.06 -61.01
C CYS A 14 -39.47 19.01 -61.84
N LEU A 15 -39.76 17.83 -61.27
CA LEU A 15 -41.15 17.35 -61.17
C LEU A 15 -41.28 16.12 -60.26
N VAL A 16 -42.42 16.11 -59.58
CA VAL A 16 -42.98 15.18 -58.59
C VAL A 16 -43.52 13.90 -59.27
N LEU A 17 -43.50 12.73 -58.59
CA LEU A 17 -44.65 11.81 -58.44
C LEU A 17 -44.34 10.53 -57.62
N LEU A 18 -45.17 10.36 -56.58
CA LEU A 18 -45.73 9.19 -55.88
C LEU A 18 -45.03 7.80 -55.81
N ALA A 19 -44.94 7.36 -54.54
CA ALA A 19 -45.40 6.11 -53.91
C ALA A 19 -44.79 4.75 -54.30
N GLY A 20 -44.25 4.07 -53.27
CA GLY A 20 -44.01 2.63 -53.26
C GLY A 20 -43.46 2.19 -51.91
N ALA A 21 -44.33 1.71 -51.02
CA ALA A 21 -43.92 1.04 -49.80
C ALA A 21 -43.42 -0.37 -50.15
N ALA A 22 -42.15 -0.65 -49.86
CA ALA A 22 -41.58 -2.00 -49.84
C ALA A 22 -40.77 -2.15 -48.54
N ALA A 23 -41.15 -3.15 -47.74
CA ALA A 23 -40.44 -3.53 -46.54
C ALA A 23 -39.05 -4.07 -46.91
N CYS A 24 -38.00 -3.41 -46.44
CA CYS A 24 -36.65 -3.95 -46.42
C CYS A 24 -36.31 -4.35 -44.98
N THR A 25 -36.03 -5.63 -44.79
CA THR A 25 -35.39 -6.20 -43.61
C THR A 25 -34.03 -5.53 -43.36
N PRO A 26 -33.68 -5.16 -42.12
CA PRO A 26 -32.33 -4.69 -41.83
C PRO A 26 -31.34 -5.85 -41.93
N ALA A 27 -30.23 -5.59 -42.62
CA ALA A 27 -29.04 -6.43 -42.59
C ALA A 27 -28.55 -6.61 -41.14
N PRO A 28 -27.91 -7.74 -40.78
CA PRO A 28 -27.37 -7.94 -39.45
C PRO A 28 -26.17 -7.02 -39.28
N GLY A 29 -26.42 -5.83 -38.73
CA GLY A 29 -25.42 -4.86 -38.32
C GLY A 29 -24.87 -5.22 -36.95
N ASP A 30 -23.55 -5.10 -36.86
CA ASP A 30 -22.70 -5.00 -35.67
C ASP A 30 -23.43 -4.95 -34.33
N ARG A 31 -23.37 -6.08 -33.60
CA ARG A 31 -23.48 -6.03 -32.16
C ARG A 31 -22.31 -5.21 -31.64
N PRO A 32 -22.50 -4.28 -30.70
CA PRO A 32 -21.36 -3.74 -29.96
C PRO A 32 -20.62 -4.94 -29.36
N ALA A 33 -19.29 -4.97 -29.54
CA ALA A 33 -18.45 -5.98 -28.91
C ALA A 33 -18.85 -6.05 -27.44
N SER A 34 -19.30 -7.24 -26.99
CA SER A 34 -19.53 -7.48 -25.58
C SER A 34 -18.22 -7.15 -24.88
N ALA A 35 -18.23 -6.17 -23.98
CA ALA A 35 -17.09 -5.90 -23.13
C ALA A 35 -16.63 -7.24 -22.53
N ASP A 36 -15.34 -7.53 -22.65
CA ASP A 36 -14.75 -8.73 -22.07
C ASP A 36 -15.12 -8.75 -20.58
N PRO A 37 -15.67 -9.83 -20.01
CA PRO A 37 -15.92 -9.93 -18.56
C PRO A 37 -14.70 -9.45 -17.76
N GLN A 38 -13.50 -9.73 -18.29
CA GLN A 38 -12.19 -9.12 -18.00
C GLN A 38 -12.28 -7.64 -17.58
N THR A 39 -12.74 -6.83 -18.52
CA THR A 39 -12.79 -5.37 -18.48
C THR A 39 -13.92 -4.80 -17.62
N ALA A 40 -15.04 -5.52 -17.50
CA ALA A 40 -16.17 -5.09 -16.67
C ALA A 40 -15.89 -5.27 -15.16
N ASP A 41 -15.01 -6.21 -14.81
CA ASP A 41 -14.66 -6.54 -13.44
C ASP A 41 -13.58 -5.60 -12.85
N VAL A 42 -12.62 -5.17 -13.68
CA VAL A 42 -11.65 -4.11 -13.31
C VAL A 42 -12.38 -2.82 -12.93
N ALA A 43 -13.50 -2.51 -13.58
CA ALA A 43 -14.30 -1.31 -13.31
C ALA A 43 -14.95 -1.28 -11.90
N LYS A 44 -14.93 -2.38 -11.14
CA LYS A 44 -15.51 -2.47 -9.79
C LYS A 44 -14.47 -2.69 -8.67
N GLY A 45 -13.20 -2.91 -8.99
CA GLY A 45 -12.16 -3.28 -8.02
C GLY A 45 -12.26 -4.74 -7.53
N ALA A 46 -11.16 -5.26 -6.99
CA ALA A 46 -11.01 -6.65 -6.54
C ALA A 46 -11.92 -6.98 -5.35
N VAL A 47 -12.17 -6.02 -4.45
CA VAL A 47 -13.00 -6.26 -3.26
C VAL A 47 -14.45 -6.48 -3.64
N ALA A 48 -15.01 -5.65 -4.52
CA ALA A 48 -16.39 -5.79 -4.96
C ALA A 48 -16.60 -6.97 -5.93
N SER A 49 -15.57 -7.34 -6.70
CA SER A 49 -15.66 -8.42 -7.68
C SER A 49 -15.27 -9.79 -7.14
N GLY A 50 -14.60 -9.86 -5.98
CA GLY A 50 -14.01 -11.06 -5.42
C GLY A 50 -12.82 -11.62 -6.22
N ARG A 51 -12.35 -10.91 -7.25
CA ARG A 51 -11.26 -11.35 -8.14
C ARG A 51 -10.08 -10.41 -8.02
N TYR A 52 -9.04 -10.90 -7.35
CA TYR A 52 -7.75 -10.24 -7.25
C TYR A 52 -6.91 -10.56 -8.48
N PRO A 53 -6.28 -9.58 -9.14
CA PRO A 53 -5.42 -9.82 -10.30
C PRO A 53 -4.23 -10.72 -9.96
N ASP A 54 -4.00 -11.75 -10.77
CA ASP A 54 -2.78 -12.57 -10.72
C ASP A 54 -1.88 -12.16 -11.89
N LEU A 55 -0.97 -11.22 -11.61
CA LEU A 55 -0.05 -10.66 -12.58
C LEU A 55 1.03 -11.67 -13.02
N PHE A 56 1.38 -12.61 -12.15
CA PHE A 56 2.30 -13.68 -12.53
C PHE A 56 1.65 -14.65 -13.52
N ALA A 57 0.38 -15.00 -13.32
CA ALA A 57 -0.38 -15.77 -14.29
C ALA A 57 -0.53 -15.03 -15.63
N GLU A 58 -0.79 -13.71 -15.60
CA GLU A 58 -0.81 -12.88 -16.82
C GLU A 58 0.55 -12.84 -17.52
N ALA A 59 1.65 -12.83 -16.77
CA ALA A 59 3.01 -12.98 -17.29
C ALA A 59 3.35 -14.41 -17.74
N GLY A 60 2.45 -15.38 -17.58
CA GLY A 60 2.62 -16.76 -18.06
C GLY A 60 3.32 -17.70 -17.08
N TYR A 61 3.43 -17.35 -15.81
CA TYR A 61 3.97 -18.23 -14.77
C TYR A 61 2.86 -19.16 -14.21
N PRO A 62 3.10 -20.47 -14.11
CA PRO A 62 2.12 -21.40 -13.54
C PRO A 62 1.87 -21.11 -12.06
N ARG A 63 0.60 -21.16 -11.64
CA ARG A 63 0.19 -20.91 -10.24
C ARG A 63 0.99 -21.72 -9.20
N ALA A 64 1.27 -22.99 -9.48
CA ALA A 64 2.04 -23.85 -8.59
C ALA A 64 3.49 -23.37 -8.39
N GLU A 65 4.10 -22.76 -9.41
CA GLU A 65 5.45 -22.17 -9.29
C GLU A 65 5.42 -20.88 -8.48
N VAL A 66 4.36 -20.07 -8.64
CA VAL A 66 4.14 -18.85 -7.86
C VAL A 66 3.99 -19.17 -6.37
N GLU A 67 3.14 -20.14 -6.04
CA GLU A 67 2.95 -20.62 -4.66
C GLU A 67 4.26 -21.16 -4.08
N ALA A 68 5.03 -21.92 -4.86
CA ALA A 68 6.34 -22.44 -4.42
C ALA A 68 7.36 -21.31 -4.17
N LYS A 69 7.36 -20.25 -4.99
CA LYS A 69 8.25 -19.08 -4.81
C LYS A 69 7.87 -18.28 -3.57
N ILE A 70 6.58 -18.08 -3.31
CA ILE A 70 6.06 -17.43 -2.10
C ILE A 70 6.44 -18.22 -0.86
N GLU A 71 6.19 -19.53 -0.83
CA GLU A 71 6.53 -20.38 0.32
C GLU A 71 8.04 -20.45 0.54
N ALA A 72 8.84 -20.49 -0.52
CA ALA A 72 10.30 -20.42 -0.40
C ALA A 72 10.78 -19.09 0.19
N ALA A 73 10.17 -17.97 -0.21
CA ALA A 73 10.46 -16.65 0.31
C ALA A 73 10.09 -16.53 1.79
N PHE A 74 8.88 -16.96 2.17
CA PHE A 74 8.45 -16.99 3.56
C PHE A 74 9.38 -17.86 4.41
N ARG A 75 9.68 -19.09 3.96
CA ARG A 75 10.58 -19.99 4.68
C ARG A 75 11.98 -19.38 4.87
N GLN A 76 12.55 -18.73 3.86
CA GLN A 76 13.88 -18.12 4.00
C GLN A 76 13.85 -16.91 4.95
N LEU A 77 12.89 -16.01 4.80
CA LEU A 77 12.84 -14.76 5.57
C LEU A 77 12.34 -14.97 7.02
N PHE A 78 11.56 -16.03 7.28
CA PHE A 78 11.03 -16.30 8.61
C PHE A 78 11.74 -17.45 9.35
N HIS A 79 12.31 -18.40 8.62
CA HIS A 79 12.85 -19.65 9.17
C HIS A 79 14.21 -20.04 8.57
N GLY A 80 14.85 -19.12 7.84
CA GLY A 80 16.16 -19.33 7.22
C GLY A 80 17.32 -19.21 8.20
N ASP A 81 18.53 -19.25 7.66
CA ASP A 81 19.76 -19.03 8.42
C ASP A 81 19.75 -17.68 9.17
N ALA A 82 20.12 -17.74 10.46
CA ALA A 82 20.07 -16.59 11.37
C ALA A 82 21.07 -15.48 11.04
N SER A 83 22.19 -15.79 10.39
CA SER A 83 23.22 -14.80 10.02
C SER A 83 22.93 -14.13 8.69
N GLU A 84 22.39 -14.87 7.71
CA GLU A 84 22.35 -14.43 6.32
C GLU A 84 20.95 -14.30 5.72
N GLN A 85 19.91 -14.91 6.31
CA GLN A 85 18.61 -15.09 5.63
C GLN A 85 17.40 -14.60 6.41
N THR A 86 17.22 -15.07 7.64
CA THR A 86 16.01 -14.71 8.40
C THR A 86 16.04 -13.25 8.84
N VAL A 87 14.84 -12.68 8.94
CA VAL A 87 14.56 -11.42 9.63
C VAL A 87 13.62 -11.66 10.82
N TYR A 88 12.98 -12.83 10.93
CA TYR A 88 12.16 -13.23 12.07
C TYR A 88 12.99 -14.00 13.09
N TYR A 89 12.90 -13.60 14.36
CA TYR A 89 13.64 -14.22 15.46
C TYR A 89 12.71 -14.50 16.64
N GLU A 90 12.67 -15.76 17.08
CA GLU A 90 11.95 -16.15 18.30
C GLU A 90 12.66 -15.62 19.54
N SER A 91 11.89 -15.03 20.46
CA SER A 91 12.36 -14.36 21.68
C SER A 91 11.70 -14.96 22.92
N GLY A 92 11.71 -16.29 23.00
CA GLY A 92 11.12 -17.04 24.11
C GLY A 92 9.59 -16.89 24.18
N ALA A 93 9.06 -16.85 25.41
CA ALA A 93 7.63 -16.75 25.68
C ALA A 93 7.38 -15.99 26.98
N ASN A 94 6.19 -15.39 27.11
CA ASN A 94 5.67 -14.81 28.34
C ASN A 94 4.35 -15.51 28.74
N GLU A 95 3.60 -14.96 29.69
CA GLU A 95 2.31 -15.53 30.13
C GLU A 95 1.24 -15.59 29.02
N TYR A 96 1.44 -14.86 27.91
CA TYR A 96 0.55 -14.82 26.76
C TYR A 96 0.99 -15.74 25.62
N GLY A 97 2.11 -16.46 25.77
CA GLY A 97 2.62 -17.40 24.76
C GLY A 97 3.94 -16.97 24.13
N PRO A 98 4.31 -17.56 22.98
CA PRO A 98 5.55 -17.25 22.28
C PRO A 98 5.66 -15.77 21.90
N MET A 99 6.89 -15.27 21.82
CA MET A 99 7.20 -13.94 21.28
C MET A 99 8.22 -14.07 20.16
N ALA A 100 8.11 -13.22 19.16
CA ALA A 100 9.10 -13.10 18.11
C ALA A 100 9.14 -11.66 17.58
N TYR A 101 10.26 -11.27 16.98
CA TYR A 101 10.42 -9.95 16.38
C TYR A 101 10.95 -10.04 14.95
N ILE A 102 10.70 -8.99 14.18
CA ILE A 102 11.31 -8.75 12.87
C ILE A 102 12.50 -7.79 13.08
N HIS A 103 13.71 -8.24 12.76
CA HIS A 103 14.96 -7.50 12.97
C HIS A 103 15.34 -6.73 11.70
N ASP A 104 15.48 -5.42 11.80
CA ASP A 104 16.25 -4.64 10.84
C ASP A 104 17.73 -4.88 11.09
N VAL A 105 18.25 -5.90 10.40
CA VAL A 105 19.66 -6.32 10.49
C VAL A 105 20.64 -5.26 9.99
N ASN A 106 20.17 -4.28 9.19
CA ASN A 106 21.03 -3.20 8.68
C ASN A 106 21.22 -2.10 9.74
N SER A 107 20.15 -1.78 10.48
CA SER A 107 20.17 -0.75 11.53
C SER A 107 20.41 -1.32 12.93
N ASP A 108 20.40 -2.63 13.07
CA ASP A 108 20.51 -3.39 14.32
C ASP A 108 19.42 -3.02 15.34
N ASP A 109 18.18 -2.88 14.86
CA ASP A 109 17.00 -2.57 15.68
C ASP A 109 15.74 -3.32 15.22
N VAL A 110 14.70 -3.30 16.06
CA VAL A 110 13.36 -3.81 15.78
C VAL A 110 12.46 -2.61 15.53
N ARG A 111 11.81 -2.58 14.38
CA ARG A 111 10.99 -1.43 13.95
C ARG A 111 9.50 -1.73 13.94
N SER A 112 8.68 -0.75 14.32
CA SER A 112 7.21 -0.89 14.28
C SER A 112 6.73 -1.22 12.86
N GLU A 113 7.32 -0.59 11.85
CA GLU A 113 7.20 -0.92 10.43
C GLU A 113 7.38 -2.43 10.17
N GLY A 114 8.57 -2.99 10.46
CA GLY A 114 8.89 -4.39 10.21
C GLY A 114 7.98 -5.37 10.95
N MET A 115 7.65 -5.05 12.21
CA MET A 115 6.73 -5.84 13.02
C MET A 115 5.33 -5.87 12.40
N SER A 116 4.82 -4.72 11.99
CA SER A 116 3.50 -4.59 11.37
C SER A 116 3.45 -5.26 9.97
N TYR A 117 4.51 -5.17 9.19
CA TYR A 117 4.67 -5.90 7.92
C TYR A 117 4.72 -7.41 8.15
N GLY A 118 5.43 -7.86 9.18
CA GLY A 118 5.48 -9.26 9.57
C GLY A 118 4.09 -9.82 9.92
N MET A 119 3.29 -9.05 10.66
CA MET A 119 1.89 -9.38 10.93
C MET A 119 1.05 -9.41 9.66
N MET A 120 1.18 -8.42 8.78
CA MET A 120 0.45 -8.39 7.51
C MET A 120 0.79 -9.60 6.62
N ILE A 121 2.07 -9.93 6.46
CA ILE A 121 2.51 -11.10 5.70
C ILE A 121 1.95 -12.39 6.33
N ALA A 122 2.05 -12.52 7.66
CA ALA A 122 1.60 -13.70 8.36
C ALA A 122 0.08 -13.91 8.21
N VAL A 123 -0.73 -12.85 8.34
CA VAL A 123 -2.18 -12.97 8.17
C VAL A 123 -2.57 -13.25 6.73
N GLN A 124 -1.87 -12.72 5.71
CA GLN A 124 -2.14 -13.06 4.30
C GLN A 124 -1.78 -14.52 3.97
N LEU A 125 -0.76 -15.08 4.62
CA LEU A 125 -0.27 -16.45 4.42
C LEU A 125 -0.87 -17.52 5.35
N ASP A 126 -1.85 -17.17 6.18
CA ASP A 126 -2.43 -18.07 7.20
C ASP A 126 -1.47 -18.56 8.28
N ARG A 127 -0.50 -17.72 8.66
CA ARG A 127 0.57 -18.05 9.61
C ARG A 127 0.25 -17.50 11.00
N LYS A 128 -0.84 -18.01 11.60
CA LYS A 128 -1.36 -17.52 12.89
C LYS A 128 -0.33 -17.55 14.02
N ARG A 129 0.51 -18.58 14.07
CA ARG A 129 1.55 -18.73 15.11
C ARG A 129 2.55 -17.57 15.06
N GLU A 130 3.09 -17.27 13.88
CA GLU A 130 4.03 -16.18 13.66
C GLU A 130 3.35 -14.83 13.91
N PHE A 131 2.10 -14.65 13.45
CA PHE A 131 1.32 -13.45 13.72
C PHE A 131 1.19 -13.18 15.23
N ASP A 132 0.73 -14.18 15.99
CA ASP A 132 0.53 -14.04 17.44
C ASP A 132 1.85 -13.79 18.17
N ALA A 133 2.95 -14.42 17.74
CA ALA A 133 4.26 -14.21 18.34
C ALA A 133 4.80 -12.80 18.11
N ILE A 134 4.64 -12.26 16.89
CA ILE A 134 5.03 -10.88 16.54
C ILE A 134 4.19 -9.88 17.32
N TRP A 135 2.87 -10.08 17.32
CA TRP A 135 1.94 -9.21 18.06
C TRP A 135 2.20 -9.21 19.56
N ASN A 136 2.49 -10.38 20.13
CA ASN A 136 2.83 -10.52 21.53
C ASN A 136 4.10 -9.73 21.88
N TRP A 137 5.14 -9.79 21.05
CA TRP A 137 6.36 -9.01 21.27
C TRP A 137 6.09 -7.50 21.14
N ALA A 138 5.36 -7.07 20.11
CA ALA A 138 5.02 -5.67 19.89
C ALA A 138 4.27 -5.06 21.09
N LEU A 139 3.24 -5.72 21.60
CA LEU A 139 2.53 -5.26 22.80
C LEU A 139 3.38 -5.31 24.07
N THR A 140 4.33 -6.23 24.17
CA THR A 140 5.15 -6.40 25.38
C THR A 140 6.27 -5.36 25.46
N HIS A 141 6.86 -4.99 24.33
CA HIS A 141 8.11 -4.22 24.30
C HIS A 141 7.98 -2.86 23.61
N MET A 142 6.99 -2.66 22.76
CA MET A 142 6.87 -1.43 21.96
C MET A 142 5.68 -0.57 22.40
N TYR A 143 4.54 -1.19 22.74
CA TYR A 143 3.32 -0.47 23.09
C TYR A 143 3.44 0.28 24.43
N ARG A 144 2.97 1.53 24.45
CA ARG A 144 3.01 2.38 25.65
C ARG A 144 1.62 2.55 26.27
N ASP A 145 1.40 1.90 27.41
CA ASP A 145 0.12 1.95 28.13
C ASP A 145 0.03 3.06 29.21
N ASP A 146 1.15 3.70 29.58
CA ASP A 146 1.13 4.79 30.56
C ASP A 146 0.44 6.04 30.00
N ARG A 147 -0.74 6.35 30.54
CA ARG A 147 -1.59 7.50 30.15
C ARG A 147 -0.93 8.87 30.29
N THR A 148 0.15 8.97 31.07
CA THR A 148 0.90 10.22 31.25
C THR A 148 2.06 10.35 30.27
N HIS A 149 2.38 9.30 29.53
CA HIS A 149 3.49 9.27 28.59
C HIS A 149 3.09 9.89 27.24
N PRO A 150 3.93 10.72 26.59
CA PRO A 150 3.61 11.33 25.30
C PRO A 150 3.26 10.34 24.18
N ALA A 151 3.78 9.13 24.25
CA ALA A 151 3.51 8.04 23.30
C ALA A 151 2.36 7.10 23.72
N HIS A 152 1.55 7.45 24.73
CA HIS A 152 0.43 6.61 25.17
C HIS A 152 -0.46 6.17 23.99
N GLY A 153 -0.76 4.87 23.92
CA GLY A 153 -1.60 4.28 22.87
C GLY A 153 -0.83 3.92 21.59
N TYR A 154 0.47 4.21 21.51
CA TYR A 154 1.31 3.97 20.33
C TYR A 154 2.47 3.01 20.59
N PHE A 155 3.17 2.64 19.52
CA PHE A 155 4.30 1.72 19.55
C PHE A 155 5.61 2.47 19.30
N ALA A 156 6.60 2.27 20.17
CA ALA A 156 7.95 2.79 19.96
C ALA A 156 8.50 2.34 18.58
N TRP A 157 8.91 3.28 17.73
CA TRP A 157 9.25 2.99 16.34
C TRP A 157 10.55 2.22 16.18
N SER A 158 11.47 2.36 17.14
CA SER A 158 12.77 1.71 17.15
C SER A 158 13.09 1.19 18.55
N VAL A 159 13.29 -0.12 18.64
CA VAL A 159 13.49 -0.86 19.89
C VAL A 159 14.64 -1.83 19.71
N ARG A 160 15.50 -2.00 20.72
CA ARG A 160 16.55 -3.03 20.66
C ARG A 160 15.94 -4.43 20.68
N THR A 161 16.71 -5.43 20.27
CA THR A 161 16.28 -6.84 20.30
C THR A 161 15.99 -7.38 21.72
N ASP A 162 16.48 -6.70 22.76
CA ASP A 162 16.14 -6.99 24.16
C ASP A 162 14.93 -6.22 24.71
N GLY A 163 14.20 -5.51 23.84
CA GLY A 163 12.95 -4.85 24.16
C GLY A 163 13.10 -3.47 24.81
N VAL A 164 14.32 -2.92 24.89
CA VAL A 164 14.54 -1.55 25.39
C VAL A 164 14.32 -0.55 24.24
N PRO A 165 13.41 0.43 24.37
CA PRO A 165 13.19 1.45 23.34
C PRO A 165 14.44 2.31 23.08
N ILE A 166 14.79 2.46 21.80
CA ILE A 166 15.79 3.43 21.33
C ILE A 166 15.11 4.80 21.18
N ASP A 167 13.89 4.82 20.67
CA ASP A 167 13.01 5.98 20.60
C ASP A 167 11.57 5.56 20.86
N GLU A 168 10.92 6.24 21.80
CA GLU A 168 9.57 5.91 22.24
C GLU A 168 8.47 6.56 21.40
N MET A 169 8.80 7.47 20.48
CA MET A 169 7.81 7.98 19.51
C MET A 169 7.43 6.89 18.50
N PRO A 170 6.24 6.97 17.87
CA PRO A 170 5.85 6.03 16.82
C PRO A 170 6.30 6.48 15.42
N ALA A 171 6.31 5.51 14.50
CA ALA A 171 6.32 5.70 13.06
C ALA A 171 4.92 5.27 12.57
N PRO A 172 4.05 6.22 12.17
CA PRO A 172 2.62 5.98 11.99
C PRO A 172 2.25 4.88 10.99
N ASP A 173 3.06 4.61 9.97
CA ASP A 173 2.83 3.49 9.06
C ASP A 173 2.78 2.14 9.79
N GLY A 174 3.58 1.98 10.85
CA GLY A 174 3.51 0.83 11.74
C GLY A 174 2.13 0.65 12.36
N GLU A 175 1.54 1.69 12.95
CA GLU A 175 0.19 1.66 13.50
C GLU A 175 -0.87 1.32 12.42
N GLU A 176 -0.77 1.91 11.24
CA GLU A 176 -1.73 1.69 10.14
C GLU A 176 -1.75 0.23 9.68
N TYR A 177 -0.56 -0.39 9.56
CA TYR A 177 -0.43 -1.81 9.23
C TYR A 177 -0.85 -2.72 10.40
N PHE A 178 -0.52 -2.38 11.66
CA PHE A 178 -0.98 -3.13 12.82
C PHE A 178 -2.50 -3.19 12.88
N ILE A 179 -3.17 -2.04 12.79
CA ILE A 179 -4.64 -1.93 12.81
C ILE A 179 -5.25 -2.82 11.73
N THR A 180 -4.76 -2.70 10.49
CA THR A 180 -5.33 -3.42 9.36
C THR A 180 -5.06 -4.93 9.44
N ALA A 181 -3.86 -5.32 9.85
CA ALA A 181 -3.51 -6.74 10.03
C ALA A 181 -4.33 -7.37 11.17
N LEU A 182 -4.65 -6.63 12.24
CA LEU A 182 -5.53 -7.07 13.32
C LEU A 182 -6.97 -7.25 12.85
N TYR A 183 -7.52 -6.30 12.07
CA TYR A 183 -8.83 -6.52 11.44
C TYR A 183 -8.83 -7.77 10.57
N PHE A 184 -7.80 -7.98 9.75
CA PHE A 184 -7.70 -9.19 8.92
C PHE A 184 -7.59 -10.47 9.76
N ALA A 185 -6.88 -10.42 10.89
CA ALA A 185 -6.77 -11.57 11.80
C ALA A 185 -8.12 -11.91 12.42
N ALA A 186 -8.90 -10.89 12.82
CA ALA A 186 -10.26 -11.06 13.31
C ALA A 186 -11.16 -11.76 12.27
N GLU A 187 -11.14 -11.30 11.02
CA GLU A 187 -11.94 -11.91 9.95
C GLU A 187 -11.47 -13.31 9.57
N ARG A 188 -10.15 -13.55 9.57
CA ARG A 188 -9.58 -14.81 9.09
C ARG A 188 -9.61 -15.92 10.13
N TRP A 189 -9.39 -15.59 11.40
CA TRP A 189 -9.22 -16.56 12.48
C TRP A 189 -10.24 -16.44 13.61
N GLY A 190 -11.07 -15.40 13.60
CA GLY A 190 -11.94 -15.04 14.72
C GLY A 190 -11.16 -14.36 15.86
N ASP A 191 -11.90 -13.70 16.75
CA ASP A 191 -11.35 -13.05 17.92
C ASP A 191 -11.09 -14.05 19.06
N GLY A 192 -9.90 -13.95 19.67
CA GLY A 192 -9.55 -14.62 20.92
C GLY A 192 -9.91 -13.77 22.14
N GLU A 193 -9.17 -13.95 23.25
CA GLU A 193 -9.34 -13.16 24.47
C GLU A 193 -8.15 -12.21 24.70
N GLY A 194 -8.40 -11.10 25.40
CA GLY A 194 -7.36 -10.18 25.87
C GLY A 194 -6.53 -9.61 24.72
N ARG A 195 -5.22 -9.89 24.68
CA ARG A 195 -4.36 -9.40 23.60
C ARG A 195 -4.66 -10.03 22.24
N TYR A 196 -5.36 -11.17 22.20
CA TYR A 196 -5.71 -11.86 20.95
C TYR A 196 -7.18 -11.64 20.54
N ASP A 197 -7.90 -10.74 21.22
CA ASP A 197 -9.16 -10.17 20.74
C ASP A 197 -8.83 -9.13 19.65
N TYR A 198 -8.52 -9.61 18.44
CA TYR A 198 -7.88 -8.80 17.40
C TYR A 198 -8.73 -7.60 17.01
N ARG A 199 -10.04 -7.75 16.90
CA ARG A 199 -10.96 -6.63 16.62
C ARG A 199 -10.92 -5.59 17.71
N ALA A 200 -11.01 -5.98 18.99
CA ALA A 200 -10.94 -5.00 20.08
C ALA A 200 -9.59 -4.29 20.14
N GLN A 201 -8.49 -4.99 19.81
CA GLN A 201 -7.17 -4.37 19.68
C GLN A 201 -7.14 -3.36 18.52
N ALA A 202 -7.67 -3.73 17.34
CA ALA A 202 -7.72 -2.86 16.17
C ALA A 202 -8.58 -1.61 16.41
N GLU A 203 -9.75 -1.75 17.04
CA GLU A 203 -10.65 -0.64 17.37
C GLU A 203 -10.03 0.31 18.39
N ARG A 204 -9.34 -0.21 19.41
CA ARG A 204 -8.61 0.62 20.38
C ARG A 204 -7.54 1.46 19.68
N LEU A 205 -6.68 0.81 18.90
CA LEU A 205 -5.62 1.51 18.18
C LEU A 205 -6.19 2.53 17.19
N LEU A 206 -7.22 2.17 16.43
CA LEU A 206 -7.85 3.08 15.47
C LEU A 206 -8.50 4.30 16.16
N THR A 207 -9.02 4.11 17.37
CA THR A 207 -9.52 5.21 18.21
C THR A 207 -8.36 6.10 18.67
N ASP A 208 -7.25 5.51 19.13
CA ASP A 208 -6.09 6.25 19.63
C ASP A 208 -5.36 7.04 18.52
N VAL A 209 -5.25 6.52 17.30
CA VAL A 209 -4.60 7.25 16.20
C VAL A 209 -5.36 8.51 15.78
N LEU A 210 -6.68 8.56 16.01
CA LEU A 210 -7.54 9.69 15.66
C LEU A 210 -7.80 10.64 16.84
N HIS A 211 -8.19 10.10 18.00
CA HIS A 211 -8.77 10.88 19.10
C HIS A 211 -7.79 11.25 20.21
N ARG A 212 -6.56 10.73 20.18
CA ARG A 212 -5.60 10.97 21.25
C ARG A 212 -5.33 12.47 21.42
N GLU A 213 -5.49 12.94 22.65
CA GLU A 213 -5.23 14.33 23.03
C GLU A 213 -3.75 14.63 23.23
N ARG A 214 -3.39 15.91 23.24
CA ARG A 214 -2.02 16.37 23.50
C ARG A 214 -1.53 15.89 24.87
N ILE A 215 -0.41 15.14 24.90
CA ILE A 215 0.23 14.70 26.15
C ILE A 215 1.67 15.20 26.17
N THR A 216 2.07 15.83 27.28
CA THR A 216 3.45 16.27 27.57
C THR A 216 3.98 15.46 28.75
N GLY A 217 5.20 14.94 28.63
CA GLY A 217 5.79 14.09 29.66
C GLY A 217 7.23 13.66 29.30
N PRO A 218 7.92 13.00 30.24
CA PRO A 218 9.27 12.52 30.02
C PRO A 218 9.28 11.31 29.07
N THR A 219 10.26 11.27 28.18
CA THR A 219 10.66 10.11 27.36
C THR A 219 12.14 9.84 27.55
N ASN A 220 12.65 8.74 26.97
CA ASN A 220 14.06 8.43 26.89
C ASN A 220 14.90 9.46 26.09
N ARG A 221 14.23 10.39 25.37
CA ARG A 221 14.84 11.50 24.60
C ARG A 221 14.63 12.87 25.25
N GLY A 222 14.09 12.93 26.46
CA GLY A 222 13.80 14.17 27.20
C GLY A 222 12.31 14.44 27.31
N GLU A 223 11.94 15.65 27.75
CA GLU A 223 10.53 16.03 27.77
C GLU A 223 10.04 16.22 26.33
N MET A 224 8.98 15.50 25.95
CA MET A 224 8.36 15.59 24.63
C MET A 224 6.87 15.90 24.78
N THR A 225 6.29 16.44 23.72
CA THR A 225 4.84 16.61 23.60
C THR A 225 4.38 16.02 22.29
N ALA A 226 3.33 15.20 22.32
CA ALA A 226 2.83 14.57 21.13
C ALA A 226 1.28 14.63 21.04
N VAL A 227 0.74 14.46 19.84
CA VAL A 227 -0.71 14.54 19.50
C VAL A 227 -1.16 13.31 18.70
N ASN A 228 -2.41 13.28 18.22
CA ASN A 228 -2.92 12.24 17.32
C ASN A 228 -2.04 11.99 16.08
N LEU A 229 -2.10 10.79 15.52
CA LEU A 229 -1.35 10.42 14.29
C LEU A 229 -2.04 10.89 13.01
N PHE A 230 -3.32 11.27 13.09
CA PHE A 230 -4.04 11.85 11.95
C PHE A 230 -4.42 13.31 12.23
N ASP A 231 -4.11 14.18 11.29
CA ASP A 231 -4.55 15.56 11.34
C ASP A 231 -6.05 15.68 11.04
N HIS A 232 -6.78 16.33 11.94
CA HIS A 232 -8.24 16.44 11.87
C HIS A 232 -8.71 17.35 10.74
N ASP A 233 -7.93 18.37 10.38
CA ASP A 233 -8.31 19.34 9.36
C ASP A 233 -7.84 18.87 7.99
N ALA A 234 -6.58 18.42 7.90
CA ALA A 234 -6.02 17.90 6.65
C ALA A 234 -6.59 16.53 6.27
N LYS A 235 -7.10 15.73 7.24
CA LYS A 235 -7.51 14.32 7.05
C LYS A 235 -6.37 13.43 6.55
N MET A 236 -5.16 13.72 7.00
CA MET A 236 -3.94 13.02 6.58
C MET A 236 -3.25 12.41 7.79
N VAL A 237 -2.62 11.25 7.57
CA VAL A 237 -1.62 10.74 8.50
C VAL A 237 -0.50 11.77 8.66
N ARG A 238 0.09 11.85 9.86
CA ARG A 238 1.26 12.67 10.13
C ARG A 238 2.53 11.86 9.91
N PHE A 239 3.64 12.53 9.64
CA PHE A 239 4.95 11.88 9.70
C PHE A 239 5.30 11.45 11.14
N THR A 240 4.96 12.28 12.12
CA THR A 240 5.18 12.02 13.54
C THR A 240 4.14 12.75 14.38
N PRO A 241 3.74 12.22 15.55
CA PRO A 241 2.90 12.97 16.48
C PRO A 241 3.66 14.02 17.30
N ASP A 242 5.00 14.05 17.28
CA ASP A 242 5.78 15.07 17.98
C ASP A 242 5.37 16.46 17.49
N VAL A 243 4.85 17.30 18.38
CA VAL A 243 4.28 18.62 18.04
C VAL A 243 5.26 19.55 17.36
N VAL A 244 6.57 19.32 17.50
CA VAL A 244 7.60 20.09 16.80
C VAL A 244 7.49 19.91 15.28
N ASN A 245 7.09 18.72 14.81
CA ASN A 245 7.05 18.36 13.39
C ASN A 245 5.72 17.72 12.97
N ALA A 246 4.66 17.84 13.79
CA ALA A 246 3.37 17.19 13.55
C ALA A 246 2.62 17.71 12.31
N ALA A 247 2.99 18.88 11.77
CA ALA A 247 2.34 19.51 10.62
C ALA A 247 2.88 19.03 9.25
N HIS A 248 3.36 17.78 9.19
CA HIS A 248 3.95 17.16 8.00
C HIS A 248 3.43 15.71 7.85
N THR A 249 3.59 15.15 6.65
CA THR A 249 3.23 13.77 6.30
C THR A 249 4.37 13.10 5.52
N ASP A 250 4.18 11.85 5.14
CA ASP A 250 5.05 11.05 4.28
C ASP A 250 4.16 10.34 3.25
N ALA A 251 4.47 10.48 1.95
CA ALA A 251 3.64 9.91 0.88
C ALA A 251 3.50 8.39 0.99
N SER A 252 4.52 7.72 1.52
CA SER A 252 4.52 6.27 1.74
C SER A 252 3.63 5.81 2.89
N TYR A 253 3.15 6.72 3.75
CA TYR A 253 2.23 6.40 4.84
C TYR A 253 0.77 6.55 4.41
N HIS A 254 0.50 7.20 3.27
CA HIS A 254 -0.87 7.29 2.77
C HIS A 254 -1.34 5.92 2.28
N LEU A 255 -2.29 5.31 3.00
CA LEU A 255 -2.81 3.96 2.73
C LEU A 255 -4.34 3.98 2.48
N PRO A 256 -4.83 4.67 1.43
CA PRO A 256 -6.27 4.77 1.17
C PRO A 256 -6.95 3.40 1.03
N ALA A 257 -6.21 2.38 0.58
CA ALA A 257 -6.72 1.02 0.53
C ALA A 257 -7.16 0.49 1.90
N PHE A 258 -6.43 0.85 2.96
CA PHE A 258 -6.71 0.46 4.34
C PHE A 258 -7.77 1.37 4.97
N TYR A 259 -7.75 2.66 4.62
CA TYR A 259 -8.74 3.61 5.15
C TYR A 259 -10.15 3.25 4.68
N GLU A 260 -10.29 2.69 3.48
CA GLU A 260 -11.55 2.13 2.99
C GLU A 260 -12.04 0.94 3.85
N ILE A 261 -11.13 0.11 4.38
CA ILE A 261 -11.49 -0.95 5.34
C ILE A 261 -12.01 -0.31 6.62
N TRP A 262 -11.26 0.64 7.18
CA TRP A 262 -11.62 1.31 8.43
C TRP A 262 -12.95 2.07 8.30
N ALA A 263 -13.23 2.65 7.13
CA ALA A 263 -14.50 3.30 6.81
C ALA A 263 -15.69 2.33 6.73
N ARG A 264 -15.46 1.02 6.60
CA ARG A 264 -16.48 -0.04 6.53
C ARG A 264 -16.69 -0.72 7.87
N ILE A 265 -15.61 -1.10 8.54
CA ILE A 265 -15.67 -2.00 9.70
C ILE A 265 -15.12 -1.39 10.99
N GLY A 266 -14.48 -0.23 10.93
CA GLY A 266 -14.03 0.48 12.13
C GLY A 266 -15.18 1.07 12.95
N PRO A 267 -14.88 1.76 14.07
CA PRO A 267 -15.86 2.40 14.94
C PRO A 267 -16.82 3.29 14.15
N GLU A 268 -18.13 3.09 14.35
CA GLU A 268 -19.17 3.73 13.52
C GLU A 268 -19.05 5.26 13.48
N ALA A 269 -18.70 5.87 14.62
CA ALA A 269 -18.53 7.32 14.75
C ALA A 269 -17.42 7.89 13.85
N ASP A 270 -16.41 7.08 13.49
CA ASP A 270 -15.21 7.54 12.78
C ASP A 270 -15.20 7.15 11.29
N ARG A 271 -16.15 6.31 10.85
CA ARG A 271 -16.23 5.85 9.45
C ARG A 271 -16.29 6.98 8.44
N GLY A 272 -16.93 8.10 8.79
CA GLY A 272 -16.96 9.31 7.96
C GLY A 272 -15.58 9.90 7.75
N PHE A 273 -14.78 10.02 8.82
CA PHE A 273 -13.40 10.51 8.75
C PHE A 273 -12.54 9.63 7.83
N TRP A 274 -12.61 8.31 7.98
CA TRP A 274 -11.78 7.38 7.20
C TRP A 274 -12.13 7.38 5.70
N ARG A 275 -13.40 7.58 5.35
CA ARG A 275 -13.81 7.77 3.95
C ARG A 275 -13.23 9.05 3.36
N GLU A 276 -13.22 10.14 4.12
CA GLU A 276 -12.60 11.40 3.70
C GLU A 276 -11.09 11.27 3.60
N ALA A 277 -10.44 10.62 4.57
CA ALA A 277 -9.00 10.36 4.55
C ALA A 277 -8.58 9.53 3.33
N ALA A 278 -9.37 8.51 2.93
CA ALA A 278 -9.11 7.75 1.71
C ALA A 278 -9.12 8.65 0.46
N GLN A 279 -10.13 9.51 0.32
CA GLN A 279 -10.22 10.45 -0.80
C GLN A 279 -9.07 11.47 -0.76
N VAL A 280 -8.75 12.01 0.41
CA VAL A 280 -7.67 12.98 0.58
C VAL A 280 -6.32 12.38 0.23
N SER A 281 -6.03 11.13 0.60
CA SER A 281 -4.80 10.44 0.22
C SER A 281 -4.68 10.25 -1.29
N ARG A 282 -5.77 9.90 -1.98
CA ARG A 282 -5.81 9.83 -3.45
C ARG A 282 -5.44 11.18 -4.09
N ASP A 283 -6.02 12.27 -3.56
CA ASP A 283 -5.68 13.62 -4.00
C ASP A 283 -4.26 14.05 -3.62
N TYR A 284 -3.74 13.56 -2.50
CA TYR A 284 -2.38 13.83 -2.06
C TYR A 284 -1.35 13.21 -2.99
N PHE A 285 -1.53 11.94 -3.39
CA PHE A 285 -0.64 11.30 -4.38
C PHE A 285 -0.56 12.10 -5.68
N ALA A 286 -1.70 12.57 -6.19
CA ALA A 286 -1.74 13.36 -7.42
C ALA A 286 -1.00 14.71 -7.30
N LYS A 287 -0.82 15.25 -6.09
CA LYS A 287 -0.06 16.48 -5.82
C LYS A 287 1.43 16.20 -5.55
N ALA A 288 1.72 15.15 -4.78
CA ALA A 288 3.07 14.82 -4.30
C ALA A 288 3.92 14.10 -5.36
N ALA A 289 3.30 13.35 -6.26
CA ALA A 289 3.99 12.66 -7.33
C ALA A 289 4.39 13.66 -8.43
N HIS A 290 5.67 13.67 -8.81
CA HIS A 290 6.17 14.54 -9.87
C HIS A 290 5.42 14.29 -11.20
N PRO A 291 4.99 15.33 -11.93
CA PRO A 291 4.08 15.15 -13.07
C PRO A 291 4.65 14.29 -14.20
N ASP A 292 5.98 14.26 -14.39
CA ASP A 292 6.62 13.52 -15.49
C ASP A 292 7.09 12.11 -15.09
N THR A 293 7.56 11.94 -13.86
CA THR A 293 8.23 10.71 -13.40
C THR A 293 7.38 9.91 -12.41
N ALA A 294 6.35 10.54 -11.85
CA ALA A 294 5.54 10.04 -10.73
C ALA A 294 6.34 9.67 -9.47
N LEU A 295 7.60 10.09 -9.36
CA LEU A 295 8.38 9.96 -8.13
C LEU A 295 7.81 10.89 -7.05
N THR A 296 7.68 10.39 -5.83
CA THR A 296 7.32 11.16 -4.63
C THR A 296 8.56 11.45 -3.78
N PRO A 297 8.57 12.51 -2.97
CA PRO A 297 9.58 12.64 -1.91
C PRO A 297 9.36 11.56 -0.85
N ASP A 298 10.37 11.29 -0.02
CA ASP A 298 10.13 10.60 1.25
C ASP A 298 9.16 11.45 2.08
N TYR A 299 9.56 12.67 2.45
CA TYR A 299 8.79 13.51 3.37
C TYR A 299 8.06 14.64 2.65
N GLY A 300 6.85 14.97 3.10
CA GLY A 300 6.00 15.98 2.48
C GLY A 300 5.24 16.88 3.47
N ASN A 301 4.83 18.03 2.98
CA ASN A 301 3.84 18.89 3.63
C ASN A 301 2.44 18.46 3.20
N PHE A 302 1.40 18.77 3.98
CA PHE A 302 0.02 18.41 3.63
C PHE A 302 -0.49 18.96 2.28
N ASP A 303 0.17 19.97 1.70
CA ASP A 303 -0.17 20.49 0.38
C ASP A 303 0.43 19.66 -0.79
N GLY A 304 1.24 18.64 -0.48
CA GLY A 304 1.93 17.78 -1.44
C GLY A 304 3.35 18.24 -1.80
N THR A 305 3.82 19.37 -1.28
CA THR A 305 5.20 19.81 -1.52
C THR A 305 6.20 19.01 -0.69
N PRO A 306 7.43 18.77 -1.18
CA PRO A 306 8.46 18.08 -0.40
C PRO A 306 8.83 18.83 0.89
N TRP A 307 9.08 18.09 1.97
CA TRP A 307 9.52 18.63 3.25
C TRP A 307 10.96 18.23 3.56
N ALA A 308 11.84 19.23 3.67
CA ALA A 308 13.22 19.03 4.11
C ALA A 308 13.28 19.02 5.64
N ALA A 309 13.20 17.83 6.25
CA ALA A 309 13.31 17.69 7.69
C ALA A 309 14.68 18.24 8.19
N PRO A 310 14.73 18.98 9.32
CA PRO A 310 15.98 19.58 9.81
C PRO A 310 17.13 18.57 10.05
N TRP A 311 16.81 17.33 10.39
CA TRP A 311 17.79 16.25 10.63
C TRP A 311 18.05 15.38 9.39
N ARG A 312 17.24 15.52 8.33
CA ARG A 312 17.36 14.77 7.08
C ARG A 312 16.88 15.62 5.88
N PRO A 313 17.65 16.67 5.49
CA PRO A 313 17.20 17.61 4.46
C PRO A 313 17.01 16.98 3.07
N ASP A 314 17.63 15.83 2.84
CA ASP A 314 17.56 15.05 1.61
C ASP A 314 16.28 14.19 1.48
N ALA A 315 15.40 14.23 2.49
CA ALA A 315 14.09 13.59 2.44
C ALA A 315 13.11 14.20 1.40
N VAL A 316 13.51 15.31 0.76
CA VAL A 316 12.78 15.89 -0.37
C VAL A 316 12.93 15.10 -1.68
N ASP A 317 13.86 14.15 -1.71
CA ASP A 317 14.14 13.28 -2.86
C ASP A 317 13.35 11.96 -2.75
N PHE A 318 13.29 11.21 -3.86
CA PHE A 318 12.79 9.83 -3.88
C PHE A 318 13.86 8.89 -3.31
N ARG A 319 13.61 8.34 -2.12
CA ARG A 319 14.50 7.39 -1.45
C ARG A 319 13.67 6.27 -0.81
N TYR A 320 14.19 5.66 0.26
CA TYR A 320 13.71 4.39 0.81
C TYR A 320 12.22 4.37 1.16
N ASP A 321 11.70 5.43 1.79
CA ASP A 321 10.28 5.53 2.13
C ASP A 321 9.44 5.63 0.85
N ALA A 322 9.82 6.54 -0.06
CA ALA A 322 9.10 6.84 -1.29
C ALA A 322 8.94 5.67 -2.26
N TRP A 323 9.76 4.62 -2.14
CA TRP A 323 9.60 3.38 -2.93
C TRP A 323 8.19 2.81 -2.78
N ARG A 324 7.62 2.88 -1.57
CA ARG A 324 6.32 2.28 -1.24
C ARG A 324 5.12 3.08 -1.79
N SER A 325 5.27 4.36 -2.13
CA SER A 325 4.15 5.18 -2.60
C SER A 325 3.42 4.54 -3.79
N ALA A 326 4.19 4.02 -4.75
CA ALA A 326 3.64 3.38 -5.95
C ALA A 326 2.90 2.07 -5.66
N MET A 327 3.40 1.32 -4.68
CA MET A 327 2.72 0.14 -4.15
C MET A 327 1.36 0.54 -3.56
N ASN A 328 1.32 1.57 -2.72
CA ASN A 328 0.12 1.98 -1.99
C ASN A 328 -1.03 2.40 -2.91
N TRP A 329 -0.79 3.30 -3.87
CA TRP A 329 -1.86 3.74 -4.78
C TRP A 329 -2.28 2.64 -5.74
N SER A 330 -1.39 1.69 -6.05
CA SER A 330 -1.71 0.59 -6.97
C SER A 330 -2.52 -0.50 -6.31
N VAL A 331 -2.30 -0.74 -5.01
CA VAL A 331 -3.19 -1.59 -4.19
C VAL A 331 -4.56 -0.93 -4.03
N ASP A 332 -4.63 0.39 -3.77
CA ASP A 332 -5.90 1.12 -3.70
C ASP A 332 -6.70 1.02 -5.00
N TRP A 333 -6.05 1.24 -6.16
CA TRP A 333 -6.67 1.03 -7.47
C TRP A 333 -7.17 -0.41 -7.63
N SER A 334 -6.31 -1.40 -7.34
CA SER A 334 -6.65 -2.81 -7.50
C SER A 334 -7.86 -3.20 -6.67
N TRP A 335 -7.93 -2.76 -5.42
CA TRP A 335 -8.99 -3.13 -4.49
C TRP A 335 -10.30 -2.40 -4.75
N TRP A 336 -10.22 -1.10 -5.07
CA TRP A 336 -11.38 -0.21 -5.02
C TRP A 336 -11.71 0.46 -6.36
N ALA A 337 -10.76 0.50 -7.31
CA ALA A 337 -10.89 1.17 -8.61
C ALA A 337 -11.44 2.61 -8.52
N ALA A 338 -11.08 3.32 -7.45
CA ALA A 338 -11.73 4.56 -7.06
C ALA A 338 -11.10 5.82 -7.68
N ASP A 339 -9.83 5.77 -8.10
CA ASP A 339 -9.13 6.92 -8.69
C ASP A 339 -8.33 6.56 -9.96
N PRO A 340 -8.82 6.89 -11.16
CA PRO A 340 -8.13 6.57 -12.42
C PRO A 340 -6.79 7.30 -12.59
N ARG A 341 -6.50 8.35 -11.81
CA ARG A 341 -5.17 9.00 -11.83
C ARG A 341 -4.06 8.04 -11.40
N GLN A 342 -4.39 7.03 -10.60
CA GLN A 342 -3.45 6.00 -10.12
C GLN A 342 -2.90 5.15 -11.27
N VAL A 343 -3.72 4.83 -12.27
CA VAL A 343 -3.28 4.15 -13.51
C VAL A 343 -2.23 5.00 -14.23
N GLU A 344 -2.51 6.28 -14.42
CA GLU A 344 -1.60 7.20 -15.12
C GLU A 344 -0.30 7.47 -14.35
N MET A 345 -0.35 7.49 -13.02
CA MET A 345 0.85 7.59 -12.18
C MET A 345 1.71 6.33 -12.28
N SER A 346 1.11 5.13 -12.21
CA SER A 346 1.84 3.86 -12.38
C SER A 346 2.47 3.75 -13.77
N ASN A 347 1.76 4.15 -14.83
CA ASN A 347 2.30 4.18 -16.18
C ASN A 347 3.51 5.11 -16.32
N ARG A 348 3.47 6.31 -15.72
CA ARG A 348 4.57 7.28 -15.72
C ARG A 348 5.78 6.77 -14.92
N LEU A 349 5.55 6.21 -13.74
CA LEU A 349 6.60 5.65 -12.89
C LEU A 349 7.33 4.50 -13.61
N GLN A 350 6.60 3.56 -14.16
CA GLN A 350 7.19 2.46 -14.93
C GLN A 350 7.86 2.95 -16.22
N ALA A 351 7.33 3.99 -16.88
CA ALA A 351 8.01 4.62 -18.01
C ALA A 351 9.36 5.21 -17.63
N PHE A 352 9.42 5.90 -16.49
CA PHE A 352 10.63 6.50 -15.96
C PHE A 352 11.69 5.42 -15.70
N PHE A 353 11.39 4.40 -14.90
CA PHE A 353 12.36 3.35 -14.56
C PHE A 353 12.78 2.51 -15.79
N ALA A 354 11.86 2.24 -16.73
CA ALA A 354 12.22 1.57 -17.97
C ALA A 354 13.24 2.40 -18.80
N ALA A 355 13.11 3.73 -18.80
CA ALA A 355 14.06 4.63 -19.46
C ALA A 355 15.43 4.73 -18.75
N GLN A 356 15.49 4.40 -17.45
CA GLN A 356 16.74 4.31 -16.69
C GLN A 356 17.49 2.98 -16.96
N GLY A 357 16.83 1.98 -17.54
CA GLY A 357 17.36 0.64 -17.79
C GLY A 357 16.94 -0.34 -16.69
N MET A 358 16.26 -1.42 -17.07
CA MET A 358 15.62 -2.36 -16.12
C MET A 358 16.61 -3.04 -15.16
N ASP A 359 17.84 -3.29 -15.61
CA ASP A 359 18.88 -3.95 -14.82
C ASP A 359 19.81 -2.96 -14.08
N ASP A 360 19.72 -1.66 -14.40
CA ASP A 360 20.73 -0.65 -14.04
C ASP A 360 20.16 0.56 -13.27
N TYR A 361 18.83 0.72 -13.21
CA TYR A 361 18.24 1.85 -12.52
C TYR A 361 18.64 1.88 -11.05
N GLN A 362 18.87 3.09 -10.55
CA GLN A 362 19.32 3.34 -9.19
C GLN A 362 18.14 3.33 -8.22
N SER A 363 18.42 3.46 -6.93
CA SER A 363 17.37 3.45 -5.91
C SER A 363 17.09 4.81 -5.29
N LEU A 364 17.91 5.82 -5.60
CA LEU A 364 17.76 7.19 -5.12
C LEU A 364 17.73 8.16 -6.30
N TYR A 365 16.75 9.05 -6.32
CA TYR A 365 16.56 10.04 -7.39
C TYR A 365 16.04 11.36 -6.83
N THR A 366 16.44 12.48 -7.45
CA THR A 366 15.61 13.70 -7.33
C THR A 366 14.26 13.45 -8.00
N LEU A 367 13.24 14.23 -7.63
CA LEU A 367 11.89 14.01 -8.18
C LEU A 367 11.79 14.20 -9.70
N ASP A 368 12.62 15.07 -10.28
CA ASP A 368 12.75 15.26 -11.73
C ASP A 368 13.61 14.17 -12.43
N GLY A 369 14.06 13.17 -11.68
CA GLY A 369 14.62 11.93 -12.23
C GLY A 369 16.14 11.91 -12.38
N LYS A 370 16.89 12.80 -11.71
CA LYS A 370 18.36 12.73 -11.68
C LYS A 370 18.82 11.66 -10.69
N PRO A 371 19.67 10.69 -11.10
CA PRO A 371 20.15 9.65 -10.20
C PRO A 371 21.04 10.24 -9.09
N LEU A 372 20.81 9.78 -7.88
CA LEU A 372 21.57 10.13 -6.67
C LEU A 372 22.40 8.96 -6.12
N GLY A 373 22.28 7.77 -6.72
CA GLY A 373 23.00 6.55 -6.35
C GLY A 373 22.11 5.55 -5.61
N GLY A 374 22.70 4.77 -4.70
CA GLY A 374 22.01 3.73 -3.93
C GLY A 374 21.96 2.34 -4.60
N GLY A 375 22.42 2.22 -5.85
CA GLY A 375 22.48 0.95 -6.56
C GLY A 375 21.11 0.39 -6.92
N HIS A 376 21.10 -0.78 -7.56
CA HIS A 376 19.89 -1.51 -7.92
C HIS A 376 19.47 -2.40 -6.73
N THR A 377 18.25 -2.20 -6.20
CA THR A 377 17.79 -2.85 -4.96
C THR A 377 16.56 -3.71 -5.20
N THR A 378 16.45 -4.82 -4.47
CA THR A 378 15.31 -5.74 -4.65
C THR A 378 14.00 -5.10 -4.19
N GLY A 379 14.03 -4.27 -3.15
CA GLY A 379 12.85 -3.57 -2.63
C GLY A 379 12.26 -2.59 -3.65
N LEU A 380 13.09 -1.88 -4.42
CA LEU A 380 12.59 -0.99 -5.47
C LEU A 380 12.08 -1.79 -6.68
N VAL A 381 12.74 -2.88 -7.07
CA VAL A 381 12.22 -3.80 -8.09
C VAL A 381 10.84 -4.32 -7.70
N ALA A 382 10.68 -4.72 -6.44
CA ALA A 382 9.44 -5.23 -5.89
C ALA A 382 8.31 -4.21 -5.94
N THR A 383 8.52 -3.00 -5.44
CA THR A 383 7.49 -1.95 -5.42
C THR A 383 7.14 -1.43 -6.82
N ASN A 384 8.11 -1.33 -7.73
CA ASN A 384 7.87 -1.02 -9.15
C ASN A 384 7.04 -2.11 -9.86
N ALA A 385 7.19 -3.38 -9.47
CA ALA A 385 6.37 -4.47 -9.97
C ALA A 385 4.93 -4.37 -9.47
N VAL A 386 4.71 -4.00 -8.19
CA VAL A 386 3.36 -3.79 -7.65
C VAL A 386 2.62 -2.65 -8.36
N ALA A 387 3.33 -1.66 -8.89
CA ALA A 387 2.72 -0.61 -9.72
C ALA A 387 1.92 -1.16 -10.91
N SER A 388 2.24 -2.38 -11.36
CA SER A 388 1.54 -3.11 -12.42
C SER A 388 0.11 -3.50 -12.09
N LEU A 389 -0.29 -3.47 -10.82
CA LEU A 389 -1.68 -3.64 -10.41
C LEU A 389 -2.58 -2.52 -10.96
N ALA A 390 -2.03 -1.30 -11.12
CA ALA A 390 -2.74 -0.16 -11.68
C ALA A 390 -2.33 0.20 -13.11
N ALA A 391 -1.07 0.00 -13.49
CA ALA A 391 -0.64 0.26 -14.87
C ALA A 391 -1.43 -0.59 -15.87
N ASP A 392 -1.76 0.01 -17.02
CA ASP A 392 -2.44 -0.66 -18.15
C ASP A 392 -1.57 -0.69 -19.41
N HIS A 393 -0.39 -0.05 -19.39
CA HIS A 393 0.58 -0.15 -20.47
C HIS A 393 1.22 -1.56 -20.50
N PRO A 394 1.41 -2.19 -21.69
CA PRO A 394 1.94 -3.56 -21.79
C PRO A 394 3.28 -3.82 -21.06
N ARG A 395 4.13 -2.78 -20.94
CA ARG A 395 5.40 -2.84 -20.19
C ARG A 395 5.27 -3.26 -18.73
N ARG A 396 4.08 -3.14 -18.15
CA ARG A 396 3.85 -3.53 -16.75
C ARG A 396 4.32 -4.96 -16.47
N LEU A 397 4.14 -5.86 -17.45
CA LEU A 397 4.59 -7.24 -17.31
C LEU A 397 6.11 -7.39 -17.32
N ASP A 398 6.87 -6.44 -17.88
CA ASP A 398 8.34 -6.45 -17.80
C ASP A 398 8.80 -6.25 -16.34
N PHE A 399 8.12 -5.39 -15.58
CA PHE A 399 8.40 -5.20 -14.15
C PHE A 399 7.99 -6.42 -13.31
N VAL A 400 6.87 -7.08 -13.66
CA VAL A 400 6.45 -8.33 -13.01
C VAL A 400 7.48 -9.44 -13.25
N ARG A 401 8.01 -9.55 -14.47
CA ARG A 401 9.10 -10.49 -14.79
C ARG A 401 10.39 -10.14 -14.04
N ALA A 402 10.74 -8.86 -13.94
CA ALA A 402 11.90 -8.43 -13.17
C ALA A 402 11.80 -8.86 -11.69
N LEU A 403 10.64 -8.71 -11.04
CA LEU A 403 10.39 -9.25 -9.70
C LEU A 403 10.51 -10.78 -9.66
N TRP A 404 9.96 -11.48 -10.66
CA TRP A 404 10.05 -12.94 -10.73
C TRP A 404 11.51 -13.44 -10.77
N GLU A 405 12.38 -12.72 -11.45
CA GLU A 405 13.80 -13.06 -11.61
C GLU A 405 14.63 -12.74 -10.37
N GLN A 406 14.14 -11.90 -9.45
CA GLN A 406 14.87 -11.61 -8.21
C GLN A 406 14.95 -12.84 -7.29
N PRO A 407 16.14 -13.11 -6.71
CA PRO A 407 16.28 -14.07 -5.63
C PRO A 407 15.64 -13.52 -4.35
N VAL A 408 15.33 -14.41 -3.40
CA VAL A 408 14.91 -13.98 -2.06
C VAL A 408 16.09 -13.25 -1.40
N PRO A 409 15.92 -12.03 -0.88
CA PRO A 409 17.02 -11.25 -0.29
C PRO A 409 17.77 -11.98 0.84
N SER A 410 19.08 -11.75 0.90
CA SER A 410 20.00 -12.25 1.93
C SER A 410 21.08 -11.19 2.23
N GLY A 411 21.95 -11.45 3.20
CA GLY A 411 23.00 -10.51 3.61
C GLY A 411 22.46 -9.31 4.38
N THR A 412 23.21 -8.21 4.45
CA THR A 412 22.93 -7.10 5.37
C THR A 412 21.72 -6.24 5.00
N SER A 413 21.31 -6.21 3.72
CA SER A 413 20.17 -5.40 3.26
C SER A 413 18.84 -6.16 3.23
N ARG A 414 18.83 -7.42 3.71
CA ARG A 414 17.69 -8.35 3.57
C ARG A 414 16.42 -7.96 4.31
N TYR A 415 16.49 -7.07 5.30
CA TYR A 415 15.30 -6.61 6.03
C TYR A 415 14.33 -5.87 5.10
N TYR A 416 14.68 -4.66 4.68
CA TYR A 416 13.75 -3.81 3.95
C TYR A 416 13.44 -4.39 2.57
N ASP A 417 14.48 -4.85 1.86
CA ASP A 417 14.31 -5.54 0.57
C ASP A 417 13.46 -6.80 0.71
N GLY A 418 13.67 -7.62 1.76
CA GLY A 418 12.95 -8.88 1.97
C GLY A 418 11.47 -8.68 2.30
N MET A 419 11.15 -7.72 3.16
CA MET A 419 9.76 -7.40 3.51
C MET A 419 9.00 -6.87 2.30
N LEU A 420 9.57 -5.91 1.55
CA LEU A 420 8.96 -5.40 0.32
C LEU A 420 8.84 -6.47 -0.76
N TYR A 421 9.86 -7.33 -0.92
CA TYR A 421 9.84 -8.44 -1.86
C TYR A 421 8.70 -9.42 -1.56
N LEU A 422 8.56 -9.88 -0.32
CA LEU A 422 7.52 -10.84 0.03
C LEU A 422 6.12 -10.23 -0.08
N MET A 423 5.92 -8.97 0.33
CA MET A 423 4.64 -8.28 0.10
C MET A 423 4.35 -8.15 -1.41
N ALA A 424 5.34 -7.79 -2.23
CA ALA A 424 5.16 -7.69 -3.67
C ALA A 424 4.83 -9.03 -4.34
N LEU A 425 5.41 -10.15 -3.88
CA LEU A 425 5.01 -11.47 -4.35
C LEU A 425 3.53 -11.74 -4.07
N LEU A 426 3.04 -11.41 -2.86
CA LEU A 426 1.63 -11.58 -2.49
C LEU A 426 0.71 -10.66 -3.30
N HIS A 427 1.12 -9.42 -3.53
CA HIS A 427 0.37 -8.47 -4.36
C HIS A 427 0.26 -8.95 -5.80
N CYS A 428 1.38 -9.33 -6.42
CA CYS A 428 1.44 -9.74 -7.83
C CYS A 428 0.83 -11.14 -8.08
N SER A 429 0.68 -11.98 -7.05
CA SER A 429 0.01 -13.29 -7.16
C SER A 429 -1.51 -13.25 -6.91
N GLY A 430 -2.05 -12.11 -6.48
CA GLY A 430 -3.45 -12.00 -6.05
C GLY A 430 -3.73 -12.66 -4.69
N ASP A 431 -2.69 -12.94 -3.89
CA ASP A 431 -2.80 -13.53 -2.54
C ASP A 431 -2.83 -12.47 -1.43
N PHE A 432 -2.47 -11.22 -1.72
CA PHE A 432 -2.71 -10.10 -0.81
C PHE A 432 -4.15 -9.57 -0.97
N ARG A 433 -5.03 -9.91 -0.02
CA ARG A 433 -6.47 -9.65 -0.11
C ARG A 433 -7.00 -8.79 1.03
N ALA A 434 -8.09 -8.09 0.80
CA ALA A 434 -8.88 -7.49 1.86
C ALA A 434 -9.73 -8.57 2.52
N TRP A 435 -9.50 -8.82 3.80
CA TRP A 435 -10.35 -9.68 4.62
C TRP A 435 -11.41 -8.80 5.29
N LEU A 436 -12.67 -9.00 4.89
CA LEU A 436 -13.84 -8.26 5.38
C LEU A 436 -14.88 -9.27 5.88
N PRO A 437 -15.80 -8.86 6.77
CA PRO A 437 -16.92 -9.72 7.17
C PRO A 437 -17.69 -10.21 5.95
N GLU A 438 -18.12 -11.47 5.98
CA GLU A 438 -19.08 -11.97 5.01
C GLU A 438 -20.32 -11.07 5.04
N ALA A 439 -20.82 -10.67 3.86
CA ALA A 439 -22.08 -9.95 3.81
C ALA A 439 -23.17 -10.86 4.38
N GLU A 440 -23.87 -10.41 5.44
CA GLU A 440 -25.05 -11.13 5.91
C GLU A 440 -26.03 -11.25 4.74
N ASP A 441 -26.15 -12.45 4.17
CA ASP A 441 -27.21 -12.76 3.23
C ASP A 441 -28.54 -12.48 3.94
N GLY A 442 -29.23 -11.42 3.51
CA GLY A 442 -30.55 -11.01 3.99
C GLY A 442 -31.67 -12.01 3.65
N SER A 443 -31.41 -13.30 3.78
CA SER A 443 -32.36 -14.41 3.63
C SER A 443 -33.08 -14.74 4.96
N GLY A 444 -33.27 -13.73 5.81
CA GLY A 444 -34.29 -13.76 6.86
C GLY A 444 -35.68 -13.59 6.26
N GLU A 445 -36.09 -14.50 5.38
CA GLU A 445 -37.48 -14.60 4.92
C GLU A 445 -38.38 -14.87 6.14
N THR A 446 -39.35 -13.97 6.30
CA THR A 446 -40.65 -14.22 6.91
C THR A 446 -41.10 -15.68 6.81
N GLN A 447 -41.38 -16.29 7.97
CA GLN A 447 -42.49 -17.22 8.15
C GLN A 447 -43.33 -16.80 9.35
#